data_AF-A0A5R8L8E7-F1
#
_entry.id   AF-A0A5R8L8E7-F1
#
_cell.length_a   1.000
_cell.length_b   1.000
_cell.length_c   1.000
_cell.angle_alpha   90.00
_cell.angle_beta   90.00
_cell.angle_gamma   90.00
#
_symmetry.space_group_name_H-M   'P 1'
#
loop_
_entity.id
_entity.type
_entity.pdbx_description
1 polymer ?
#
loop_
_entity_poly.entity_id
_entity_poly.type
_entity_poly.pdbx_seq_one_letter_code
_entity_poly.pdbx_strand_id
1 'polypeptide(L)'
;MDVRRAVRVEDQAVPARGRGPRRAEHRDRARRAPEIGVVSADRSPTRPDPRPVLASAELARAFTIASFAAVFGASAIRGLAGDVTYATVLTGLCALGVAMLIVRRREIEVLHLAPTTLVVFVVWAGASVLWSTDAARTAVGWAALVGVSFLGVVIGHVRDAHQSVRALGDVLRWLLAASLALEVLSGILWDTPIPFLGIRGDITELGPVQGLFGSRNDLGVVTVIALLTFLVEWRTRSVRPATAAASVALSVGLALLSGSPTVVLVAVVTAVAAAALAAVRTLAPRRRRAAQLTLGVAVLAALALAWAQRAAIAAALDGRDDLSLRTDLWGEILRFSDDSPVHGFGWFGPWPPDTAPFSVLNFGLDQQHASALNAYLDVLLQLGWAGLLVFLVLCALALARAWLVAGERRAVVHTWAPLTLVALLTVSLFESSVLSGAGLLLLVLCAVRAGQSRSWRERLGNRAAPAPGVATGGADAQGRPDGAG
;
A
#
# COMPACT_ATOMS: atom_id res chain seq x y z
N MET A 1 -8.45 13.63 -58.64
CA MET A 1 -9.09 12.35 -59.01
C MET A 1 -10.23 12.13 -58.05
N ASP A 2 -11.43 11.82 -58.55
CA ASP A 2 -12.66 11.97 -57.77
C ASP A 2 -13.76 11.01 -58.28
N VAL A 3 -14.84 10.91 -57.49
CA VAL A 3 -16.13 10.27 -57.73
C VAL A 3 -16.16 8.74 -57.67
N ARG A 4 -17.08 8.24 -56.83
CA ARG A 4 -17.45 6.83 -56.65
C ARG A 4 -18.40 6.37 -57.78
N ARG A 5 -18.42 5.08 -58.09
CA ARG A 5 -19.60 4.44 -58.73
C ARG A 5 -20.25 3.43 -57.81
N ALA A 6 -21.58 3.42 -57.82
CA ALA A 6 -22.42 2.37 -57.26
C ALA A 6 -23.46 1.97 -58.33
N VAL A 7 -23.77 0.68 -58.41
CA VAL A 7 -24.90 0.12 -59.17
C VAL A 7 -25.56 -0.93 -58.29
N ARG A 8 -26.85 -1.20 -58.51
CA ARG A 8 -27.73 -1.92 -57.58
C ARG A 8 -28.65 -2.86 -58.37
N VAL A 9 -29.11 -3.93 -57.71
CA VAL A 9 -30.49 -4.49 -57.78
C VAL A 9 -30.89 -5.46 -58.93
N GLU A 10 -31.60 -6.53 -58.49
CA GLU A 10 -32.50 -7.48 -59.19
C GLU A 10 -31.96 -8.35 -60.38
N ASP A 11 -32.54 -9.52 -60.73
CA ASP A 11 -33.87 -10.10 -60.38
C ASP A 11 -33.90 -11.66 -60.19
N GLN A 12 -35.09 -12.25 -60.07
CA GLN A 12 -35.47 -13.61 -59.59
C GLN A 12 -35.48 -14.75 -60.64
N ALA A 13 -35.46 -16.03 -60.18
CA ALA A 13 -36.46 -17.10 -60.49
C ALA A 13 -36.01 -18.53 -60.07
N VAL A 14 -36.90 -19.38 -59.48
CA VAL A 14 -36.65 -20.81 -59.13
C VAL A 14 -37.93 -21.68 -59.12
N PRO A 15 -38.05 -22.70 -60.00
CA PRO A 15 -38.60 -24.03 -59.62
C PRO A 15 -37.92 -25.20 -60.43
N ALA A 16 -38.32 -26.48 -60.51
CA ALA A 16 -39.45 -27.27 -59.98
C ALA A 16 -39.18 -28.81 -59.94
N ARG A 17 -39.81 -29.53 -58.98
CA ARG A 17 -40.20 -30.98 -58.97
C ARG A 17 -39.09 -32.08 -59.05
N GLY A 18 -39.14 -33.22 -58.34
CA GLY A 18 -39.94 -33.66 -57.17
C GLY A 18 -40.81 -34.94 -57.37
N ARG A 19 -40.77 -35.90 -56.41
CA ARG A 19 -41.84 -36.91 -56.10
C ARG A 19 -41.51 -37.78 -54.86
N GLY A 20 -42.51 -38.10 -54.03
CA GLY A 20 -42.53 -39.21 -53.05
C GLY A 20 -43.44 -40.36 -53.54
N PRO A 21 -43.81 -41.38 -52.71
CA PRO A 21 -45.05 -41.23 -51.89
C PRO A 21 -45.26 -42.14 -50.63
N ARG A 22 -45.97 -41.62 -49.60
CA ARG A 22 -47.06 -42.25 -48.75
C ARG A 22 -46.77 -43.58 -47.98
N ARG A 23 -47.46 -44.07 -46.92
CA ARG A 23 -48.57 -43.71 -45.96
C ARG A 23 -48.30 -44.60 -44.67
N ALA A 24 -49.03 -44.69 -43.53
CA ALA A 24 -50.27 -44.13 -42.97
C ALA A 24 -50.34 -44.24 -41.42
N GLU A 25 -51.30 -43.53 -40.81
CA GLU A 25 -52.37 -43.98 -39.84
C GLU A 25 -52.23 -45.24 -38.93
N HIS A 26 -52.87 -45.34 -37.74
CA HIS A 26 -53.53 -44.35 -36.83
C HIS A 26 -53.94 -45.06 -35.50
N ARG A 27 -54.02 -44.31 -34.37
CA ARG A 27 -54.65 -44.64 -33.05
C ARG A 27 -54.26 -45.93 -32.31
N ASP A 28 -53.91 -45.79 -31.03
CA ASP A 28 -54.86 -46.16 -29.95
C ASP A 28 -54.63 -45.34 -28.65
N ARG A 29 -55.58 -45.38 -27.70
CA ARG A 29 -55.56 -44.71 -26.38
C ARG A 29 -56.13 -45.65 -25.30
N ALA A 30 -55.28 -46.28 -24.48
CA ALA A 30 -55.72 -46.82 -23.17
C ALA A 30 -54.57 -47.09 -22.18
N ARG A 31 -54.85 -46.81 -20.89
CA ARG A 31 -54.30 -47.48 -19.69
C ARG A 31 -52.77 -47.67 -19.58
N ARG A 32 -52.12 -46.72 -18.89
CA ARG A 32 -51.37 -46.96 -17.64
C ARG A 32 -51.41 -45.67 -16.79
N ALA A 33 -51.42 -45.82 -15.47
CA ALA A 33 -51.54 -44.68 -14.56
C ALA A 33 -50.19 -43.95 -14.39
N PRO A 34 -50.20 -42.62 -14.13
CA PRO A 34 -49.02 -41.95 -13.64
C PRO A 34 -48.77 -42.35 -12.18
N GLU A 35 -47.54 -42.77 -11.86
CA GLU A 35 -47.10 -42.82 -10.48
C GLU A 35 -47.07 -41.38 -9.93
N ILE A 36 -47.76 -41.13 -8.82
CA ILE A 36 -47.63 -39.87 -8.10
C ILE A 36 -46.30 -39.92 -7.35
N GLY A 37 -45.22 -39.63 -8.08
CA GLY A 37 -43.91 -39.39 -7.50
C GLY A 37 -44.03 -38.22 -6.53
N VAL A 38 -43.99 -38.52 -5.23
CA VAL A 38 -44.02 -37.51 -4.18
C VAL A 38 -42.74 -36.70 -4.29
N VAL A 39 -42.82 -35.55 -4.95
CA VAL A 39 -41.77 -34.53 -4.93
C VAL A 39 -41.74 -33.97 -3.52
N SER A 40 -40.97 -34.63 -2.65
CA SER A 40 -40.62 -34.16 -1.32
C SER A 40 -39.83 -32.88 -1.47
N ALA A 41 -40.54 -31.76 -1.50
CA ALA A 41 -39.97 -30.43 -1.61
C ALA A 41 -39.33 -30.03 -0.27
N ASP A 42 -38.25 -30.72 0.10
CA ASP A 42 -37.30 -30.25 1.11
C ASP A 42 -36.59 -29.01 0.56
N ARG A 43 -37.31 -27.89 0.65
CA ARG A 43 -36.76 -26.55 0.66
C ARG A 43 -36.72 -26.07 2.11
N SER A 44 -36.09 -26.85 2.99
CA SER A 44 -35.43 -26.27 4.15
C SER A 44 -34.62 -25.04 3.68
N PRO A 45 -34.82 -23.85 4.27
CA PRO A 45 -34.15 -22.64 3.80
C PRO A 45 -32.68 -22.70 4.22
N THR A 46 -31.86 -23.33 3.38
CA THR A 46 -30.41 -23.40 3.55
C THR A 46 -29.88 -21.97 3.63
N ARG A 47 -29.49 -21.54 4.84
CA ARG A 47 -28.80 -20.26 5.03
C ARG A 47 -27.62 -20.23 4.06
N PRO A 48 -27.51 -19.23 3.18
CA PRO A 48 -26.46 -19.24 2.15
C PRO A 48 -25.09 -19.29 2.83
N ASP A 49 -24.28 -20.32 2.52
CA ASP A 49 -22.95 -20.46 3.09
C ASP A 49 -22.13 -19.22 2.69
N PRO A 50 -21.62 -18.41 3.64
CA PRO A 50 -20.85 -17.22 3.32
C PRO A 50 -19.44 -17.54 2.78
N ARG A 51 -18.95 -18.78 2.92
CA ARG A 51 -17.56 -19.16 2.56
C ARG A 51 -17.20 -18.88 1.09
N PRO A 52 -18.03 -19.15 0.07
CA PRO A 52 -17.69 -18.83 -1.32
C PRO A 52 -17.59 -17.33 -1.57
N VAL A 53 -18.42 -16.52 -0.89
CA VAL A 53 -18.36 -15.05 -0.95
C VAL A 53 -17.08 -14.53 -0.29
N LEU A 54 -16.76 -15.05 0.90
CA LEU A 54 -15.52 -14.73 1.64
C LEU A 54 -14.24 -15.16 0.90
N ALA A 55 -14.30 -16.22 0.09
CA ALA A 55 -13.22 -16.66 -0.79
C ALA A 55 -13.16 -15.91 -2.14
N SER A 56 -14.14 -15.07 -2.48
CA SER A 56 -14.25 -14.47 -3.81
C SER A 56 -13.20 -13.39 -4.10
N ALA A 57 -12.82 -13.26 -5.38
CA ALA A 57 -11.89 -12.24 -5.85
C ALA A 57 -12.50 -10.82 -5.83
N GLU A 58 -13.82 -10.70 -6.03
CA GLU A 58 -14.53 -9.41 -5.96
C GLU A 58 -14.67 -8.91 -4.52
N LEU A 59 -14.92 -9.78 -3.52
CA LEU A 59 -14.86 -9.34 -2.13
C LEU A 59 -13.44 -8.90 -1.76
N ALA A 60 -12.40 -9.65 -2.16
CA ALA A 60 -11.02 -9.25 -1.91
C ALA A 60 -10.67 -7.89 -2.55
N ARG A 61 -11.21 -7.60 -3.74
CA ARG A 61 -11.11 -6.29 -4.41
C ARG A 61 -11.86 -5.20 -3.64
N ALA A 62 -13.13 -5.42 -3.29
CA ALA A 62 -13.97 -4.47 -2.58
C ALA A 62 -13.40 -4.14 -1.19
N PHE A 63 -13.01 -5.16 -0.41
CA PHE A 63 -12.31 -5.03 0.86
C PHE A 63 -11.04 -4.17 0.76
N THR A 64 -10.23 -4.39 -0.29
CA THR A 64 -8.99 -3.62 -0.50
C THR A 64 -9.27 -2.16 -0.83
N ILE A 65 -10.26 -1.89 -1.70
CA ILE A 65 -10.67 -0.52 -2.05
C ILE A 65 -11.26 0.18 -0.82
N ALA A 66 -12.15 -0.48 -0.07
CA ALA A 66 -12.74 0.06 1.15
C ALA A 66 -11.69 0.32 2.25
N SER A 67 -10.72 -0.57 2.41
CA SER A 67 -9.62 -0.40 3.37
C SER A 67 -8.72 0.78 3.00
N PHE A 68 -8.32 0.92 1.73
CA PHE A 68 -7.59 2.10 1.28
C PHE A 68 -8.42 3.39 1.41
N ALA A 69 -9.70 3.37 1.02
CA ALA A 69 -10.57 4.55 1.10
C ALA A 69 -10.80 5.00 2.55
N ALA A 70 -11.07 4.07 3.47
CA ALA A 70 -11.25 4.38 4.88
C ALA A 70 -9.97 4.95 5.52
N VAL A 71 -8.80 4.35 5.23
CA VAL A 71 -7.54 4.68 5.89
C VAL A 71 -6.84 5.91 5.27
N PHE A 72 -7.04 6.21 3.99
CA PHE A 72 -6.58 7.48 3.39
C PHE A 72 -7.60 8.61 3.56
N GLY A 73 -8.91 8.33 3.53
CA GLY A 73 -9.97 9.29 3.85
C GLY A 73 -10.19 9.48 5.36
N ALA A 74 -9.26 9.03 6.20
CA ALA A 74 -9.41 8.93 7.64
C ALA A 74 -9.58 10.29 8.36
N SER A 75 -9.12 11.38 7.75
CA SER A 75 -9.37 12.75 8.24
C SER A 75 -10.81 13.18 7.91
N ALA A 76 -11.19 13.15 6.63
CA ALA A 76 -12.55 13.45 6.19
C ALA A 76 -13.66 12.62 6.87
N ILE A 77 -13.44 11.33 7.16
CA ILE A 77 -14.42 10.48 7.87
C ILE A 77 -14.64 10.95 9.32
N ARG A 78 -13.57 11.35 10.03
CA ARG A 78 -13.69 11.95 11.37
C ARG A 78 -14.37 13.30 11.31
N GLY A 79 -14.00 14.13 10.34
CA GLY A 79 -14.58 15.43 10.09
C GLY A 79 -16.10 15.40 9.85
N LEU A 80 -16.56 14.43 9.07
CA LEU A 80 -17.97 14.25 8.71
C LEU A 80 -18.81 13.48 9.75
N ALA A 81 -18.20 12.54 10.48
CA ALA A 81 -18.96 11.55 11.28
C ALA A 81 -18.32 11.15 12.62
N GLY A 82 -17.22 11.78 13.03
CA GLY A 82 -16.53 11.56 14.30
C GLY A 82 -15.70 10.27 14.39
N ASP A 83 -14.82 10.22 15.40
CA ASP A 83 -13.93 9.09 15.66
C ASP A 83 -14.66 7.76 15.91
N VAL A 84 -15.85 7.80 16.54
CA VAL A 84 -16.66 6.59 16.78
C VAL A 84 -17.06 5.93 15.45
N THR A 85 -17.42 6.71 14.43
CA THR A 85 -17.74 6.19 13.10
C THR A 85 -16.50 5.64 12.42
N TYR A 86 -15.37 6.36 12.48
CA TYR A 86 -14.09 5.89 11.93
C TYR A 86 -13.63 4.57 12.57
N ALA A 87 -13.68 4.48 13.90
CA ALA A 87 -13.34 3.27 14.65
C ALA A 87 -14.30 2.11 14.33
N THR A 88 -15.60 2.38 14.13
CA THR A 88 -16.59 1.38 13.72
C THR A 88 -16.29 0.83 12.32
N VAL A 89 -15.97 1.70 11.36
CA VAL A 89 -15.56 1.30 10.00
C VAL A 89 -14.27 0.47 10.03
N LEU A 90 -13.25 0.92 10.76
CA LEU A 90 -11.98 0.20 10.91
C LEU A 90 -12.18 -1.18 11.56
N THR A 91 -12.99 -1.27 12.61
CA THR A 91 -13.32 -2.52 13.30
C THR A 91 -14.11 -3.48 12.40
N GLY A 92 -15.11 -2.97 11.67
CA GLY A 92 -15.89 -3.77 10.71
C GLY A 92 -15.04 -4.33 9.57
N LEU A 93 -14.10 -3.53 9.04
CA LEU A 93 -13.10 -4.00 8.08
C LEU A 93 -12.18 -5.06 8.68
N CYS A 94 -11.70 -4.88 9.92
CA CYS A 94 -10.89 -5.89 10.60
C CYS A 94 -11.66 -7.21 10.79
N ALA A 95 -12.92 -7.17 11.23
CA ALA A 95 -13.77 -8.35 11.38
C ALA A 95 -14.00 -9.09 10.04
N LEU A 96 -14.22 -8.34 8.95
CA LEU A 96 -14.34 -8.91 7.61
C LEU A 96 -13.01 -9.54 7.13
N GLY A 97 -11.88 -8.88 7.38
CA GLY A 97 -10.54 -9.41 7.10
C GLY A 97 -10.24 -10.70 7.87
N VAL A 98 -10.61 -10.78 9.14
CA VAL A 98 -10.54 -12.01 9.95
C VAL A 98 -11.39 -13.11 9.35
N ALA A 99 -12.64 -12.84 8.95
CA ALA A 99 -13.50 -13.83 8.31
C ALA A 99 -12.90 -14.37 6.98
N MET A 100 -12.33 -13.48 6.17
CA MET A 100 -11.64 -13.86 4.93
C MET A 100 -10.39 -14.73 5.19
N LEU A 101 -9.56 -14.40 6.19
CA LEU A 101 -8.40 -15.22 6.57
C LEU A 101 -8.82 -16.58 7.16
N ILE A 102 -9.88 -16.64 7.98
CA ILE A 102 -10.39 -17.90 8.56
C ILE A 102 -10.87 -18.89 7.47
N VAL A 103 -11.44 -18.37 6.37
CA VAL A 103 -11.82 -19.17 5.20
C VAL A 103 -10.58 -19.62 4.42
N ARG A 104 -9.60 -18.74 4.23
CA ARG A 104 -8.32 -19.02 3.53
C ARG A 104 -7.26 -19.74 4.36
N ARG A 105 -7.56 -20.15 5.60
CA ARG A 105 -6.57 -20.71 6.55
C ARG A 105 -5.83 -21.99 6.11
N ARG A 106 -6.25 -22.62 5.00
CA ARG A 106 -5.53 -23.75 4.36
C ARG A 106 -4.49 -23.29 3.33
N GLU A 107 -4.59 -22.05 2.85
CA GLU A 107 -3.68 -21.40 1.90
C GLU A 107 -2.55 -20.64 2.62
N ILE A 108 -2.74 -20.32 3.90
CA ILE A 108 -1.91 -19.36 4.67
C ILE A 108 -1.30 -20.05 5.89
N GLU A 109 0.02 -20.20 5.89
CA GLU A 109 0.78 -20.62 7.07
C GLU A 109 0.93 -19.47 8.06
N VAL A 110 0.49 -19.67 9.32
CA VAL A 110 0.44 -18.63 10.36
C VAL A 110 1.81 -17.97 10.60
N LEU A 111 2.90 -18.74 10.56
CA LEU A 111 4.28 -18.26 10.72
C LEU A 111 4.74 -17.31 9.58
N HIS A 112 4.01 -17.29 8.46
CA HIS A 112 4.25 -16.40 7.32
C HIS A 112 3.20 -15.29 7.17
N LEU A 113 2.27 -15.16 8.13
CA LEU A 113 1.21 -14.14 8.11
C LEU A 113 1.77 -12.71 8.19
N ALA A 114 2.81 -12.47 9.00
CA ALA A 114 3.45 -11.16 9.13
C ALA A 114 4.98 -11.28 9.23
N PRO A 115 5.75 -10.23 8.85
CA PRO A 115 7.18 -10.17 9.16
C PRO A 115 7.41 -10.26 10.68
N THR A 116 8.34 -11.10 11.13
CA THR A 116 8.62 -11.28 12.56
C THR A 116 8.98 -9.97 13.27
N THR A 117 9.67 -9.05 12.59
CA THR A 117 9.97 -7.70 13.11
C THR A 117 8.73 -6.83 13.33
N LEU A 118 7.68 -6.99 12.51
CA LEU A 118 6.41 -6.30 12.73
C LEU A 118 5.67 -6.89 13.93
N VAL A 119 5.69 -8.22 14.09
CA VAL A 119 5.12 -8.88 15.27
C VAL A 119 5.84 -8.43 16.54
N VAL A 120 7.17 -8.38 16.55
CA VAL A 120 7.95 -7.89 17.70
C VAL A 120 7.65 -6.41 17.98
N PHE A 121 7.53 -5.55 16.96
CA PHE A 121 7.15 -4.14 17.16
C PHE A 121 5.77 -4.00 17.81
N VAL A 122 4.76 -4.70 17.27
CA VAL A 122 3.37 -4.65 17.78
C VAL A 122 3.27 -5.29 19.17
N VAL A 123 4.06 -6.32 19.48
CA VAL A 123 4.12 -6.93 20.82
C VAL A 123 4.83 -6.01 21.82
N TRP A 124 5.90 -5.32 21.43
CA TRP A 124 6.56 -4.32 22.29
C TRP A 124 5.63 -3.13 22.58
N ALA A 125 4.95 -2.62 21.55
CA ALA A 125 3.92 -1.59 21.71
C ALA A 125 2.78 -2.06 22.63
N GLY A 126 2.35 -3.31 22.55
CA GLY A 126 1.32 -3.88 23.42
C GLY A 126 1.80 -4.09 24.86
N ALA A 127 3.07 -4.48 25.05
CA ALA A 127 3.68 -4.58 26.37
C ALA A 127 3.73 -3.21 27.09
N SER A 128 3.83 -2.10 26.33
CA SER A 128 3.89 -0.75 26.91
C SER A 128 2.64 -0.32 27.69
N VAL A 129 1.51 -1.01 27.50
CA VAL A 129 0.31 -0.87 28.37
C VAL A 129 0.63 -1.16 29.84
N LEU A 130 1.65 -1.99 30.13
CA LEU A 130 2.01 -2.42 31.49
C LEU A 130 2.79 -1.36 32.30
N TRP A 131 3.38 -0.36 31.64
CA TRP A 131 4.19 0.69 32.29
C TRP A 131 3.78 2.12 31.92
N SER A 132 2.75 2.29 31.09
CA SER A 132 2.27 3.60 30.66
C SER A 132 1.59 4.40 31.77
N THR A 133 1.69 5.73 31.66
CA THR A 133 0.98 6.71 32.50
C THR A 133 -0.55 6.65 32.35
N ASP A 134 -1.06 6.23 31.19
CA ASP A 134 -2.47 5.90 30.96
C ASP A 134 -2.56 4.63 30.10
N ALA A 135 -2.73 3.50 30.79
CA ALA A 135 -2.87 2.17 30.20
C ALA A 135 -4.13 2.05 29.31
N ALA A 136 -5.20 2.81 29.57
CA ALA A 136 -6.43 2.74 28.79
C ALA A 136 -6.26 3.42 27.42
N ARG A 137 -5.68 4.62 27.38
CA ARG A 137 -5.34 5.31 26.12
C ARG A 137 -4.25 4.56 25.35
N THR A 138 -3.26 4.00 26.04
CA THR A 138 -2.23 3.15 25.42
C THR A 138 -2.83 1.90 24.80
N ALA A 139 -3.82 1.26 25.45
CA ALA A 139 -4.54 0.13 24.86
C ALA A 139 -5.34 0.54 23.61
N VAL A 140 -5.91 1.74 23.56
CA VAL A 140 -6.59 2.29 22.37
C VAL A 140 -5.61 2.61 21.24
N GLY A 141 -4.48 3.26 21.54
CA GLY A 141 -3.41 3.54 20.59
C GLY A 141 -2.80 2.27 20.00
N TRP A 142 -2.60 1.26 20.84
CA TRP A 142 -2.18 -0.08 20.42
C TRP A 142 -3.24 -0.79 19.57
N ALA A 143 -4.53 -0.72 19.94
CA ALA A 143 -5.61 -1.29 19.14
C ALA A 143 -5.70 -0.65 17.73
N ALA A 144 -5.45 0.65 17.62
CA ALA A 144 -5.36 1.36 16.34
C ALA A 144 -4.14 0.89 15.51
N LEU A 145 -2.96 0.76 16.13
CA LEU A 145 -1.76 0.18 15.51
C LEU A 145 -2.02 -1.24 14.99
N VAL A 146 -2.64 -2.10 15.82
CA VAL A 146 -3.01 -3.48 15.47
C VAL A 146 -4.00 -3.50 14.30
N GLY A 147 -5.09 -2.73 14.36
CA GLY A 147 -6.13 -2.72 13.32
C GLY A 147 -5.60 -2.27 11.95
N VAL A 148 -4.87 -1.16 11.89
CA VAL A 148 -4.29 -0.66 10.64
C VAL A 148 -3.21 -1.60 10.10
N SER A 149 -2.35 -2.15 10.98
CA SER A 149 -1.36 -3.16 10.58
C SER A 149 -2.03 -4.43 10.06
N PHE A 150 -3.12 -4.87 10.69
CA PHE A 150 -3.89 -6.04 10.27
C PHE A 150 -4.49 -5.85 8.88
N LEU A 151 -5.08 -4.69 8.56
CA LEU A 151 -5.55 -4.41 7.20
C LEU A 151 -4.41 -4.47 6.17
N GLY A 152 -3.23 -3.92 6.49
CA GLY A 152 -2.04 -4.00 5.64
C GLY A 152 -1.57 -5.44 5.40
N VAL A 153 -1.63 -6.28 6.43
CA VAL A 153 -1.38 -7.73 6.36
C VAL A 153 -2.40 -8.44 5.47
N VAL A 154 -3.70 -8.24 5.69
CA VAL A 154 -4.76 -8.91 4.90
C VAL A 154 -4.63 -8.55 3.42
N ILE A 155 -4.52 -7.26 3.08
CA ILE A 155 -4.32 -6.79 1.70
C ILE A 155 -3.05 -7.41 1.07
N GLY A 156 -2.01 -7.62 1.87
CA GLY A 156 -0.77 -8.27 1.46
C GLY A 156 -0.94 -9.74 1.05
N HIS A 157 -1.91 -10.47 1.60
CA HIS A 157 -2.18 -11.88 1.28
C HIS A 157 -3.33 -12.11 0.29
N VAL A 158 -4.39 -11.28 0.30
CA VAL A 158 -5.54 -11.49 -0.61
C VAL A 158 -5.45 -10.74 -1.95
N ARG A 159 -4.40 -9.94 -2.19
CA ARG A 159 -4.18 -9.25 -3.48
C ARG A 159 -2.72 -9.31 -3.94
N ASP A 160 -2.55 -9.48 -5.25
CA ASP A 160 -1.25 -9.30 -5.91
C ASP A 160 -0.73 -7.86 -5.81
N ALA A 161 0.60 -7.70 -5.96
CA ALA A 161 1.23 -6.38 -6.02
C ALA A 161 0.56 -5.45 -7.06
N HIS A 162 0.26 -5.96 -8.25
CA HIS A 162 -0.42 -5.19 -9.30
C HIS A 162 -1.86 -4.81 -8.90
N GLN A 163 -2.57 -5.73 -8.23
CA GLN A 163 -3.96 -5.53 -7.85
C GLN A 163 -4.13 -4.50 -6.72
N SER A 164 -3.18 -4.42 -5.77
CA SER A 164 -3.19 -3.34 -4.76
C SER A 164 -2.69 -2.01 -5.30
N VAL A 165 -1.66 -1.99 -6.16
CA VAL A 165 -1.23 -0.75 -6.85
C VAL A 165 -2.40 -0.16 -7.64
N ARG A 166 -3.15 -1.02 -8.34
CA ARG A 166 -4.40 -0.66 -9.02
C ARG A 166 -5.45 -0.08 -8.07
N ALA A 167 -5.81 -0.82 -7.01
CA ALA A 167 -6.84 -0.40 -6.06
C ALA A 167 -6.49 0.89 -5.31
N LEU A 168 -5.20 1.06 -4.96
CA LEU A 168 -4.69 2.29 -4.36
C LEU A 168 -4.76 3.45 -5.37
N GLY A 169 -4.34 3.24 -6.62
CA GLY A 169 -4.45 4.25 -7.67
C GLY A 169 -5.91 4.66 -7.96
N ASP A 170 -6.84 3.70 -7.89
CA ASP A 170 -8.29 3.95 -8.01
C ASP A 170 -8.82 4.82 -6.85
N VAL A 171 -8.43 4.55 -5.60
CA VAL A 171 -8.80 5.37 -4.44
C VAL A 171 -8.13 6.75 -4.46
N LEU A 172 -6.83 6.82 -4.74
CA LEU A 172 -6.08 8.07 -4.70
C LEU A 172 -6.53 9.07 -5.78
N ARG A 173 -6.95 8.61 -6.96
CA ARG A 173 -7.57 9.51 -7.96
C ARG A 173 -8.85 10.14 -7.43
N TRP A 174 -9.71 9.36 -6.78
CA TRP A 174 -10.95 9.87 -6.20
C TRP A 174 -10.69 10.86 -5.06
N LEU A 175 -9.81 10.52 -4.10
CA LEU A 175 -9.51 11.40 -2.97
C LEU A 175 -8.82 12.69 -3.40
N LEU A 176 -7.88 12.64 -4.36
CA LEU A 176 -7.23 13.84 -4.89
C LEU A 176 -8.17 14.69 -5.74
N ALA A 177 -9.02 14.08 -6.57
CA ALA A 177 -9.99 14.84 -7.38
C ALA A 177 -11.06 15.50 -6.50
N ALA A 178 -11.56 14.80 -5.48
CA ALA A 178 -12.48 15.35 -4.50
C ALA A 178 -11.83 16.44 -3.64
N SER A 179 -10.55 16.28 -3.26
CA SER A 179 -9.79 17.33 -2.57
C SER A 179 -9.72 18.61 -3.40
N LEU A 180 -9.28 18.53 -4.66
CA LEU A 180 -9.21 19.69 -5.54
C LEU A 180 -10.59 20.31 -5.79
N ALA A 181 -11.63 19.50 -5.96
CA ALA A 181 -12.99 19.98 -6.16
C ALA A 181 -13.54 20.73 -4.93
N LEU A 182 -13.27 20.24 -3.71
CA LEU A 182 -13.72 20.89 -2.48
C LEU A 182 -12.93 22.16 -2.16
N GLU A 183 -11.65 22.23 -2.53
CA GLU A 183 -10.81 23.42 -2.37
C GLU A 183 -11.21 24.54 -3.35
N VAL A 184 -11.50 24.18 -4.62
CA VAL A 184 -12.11 25.10 -5.58
C VAL A 184 -13.50 25.55 -5.13
N LEU A 185 -14.31 24.65 -4.56
CA LEU A 185 -15.65 24.97 -4.06
C LEU A 185 -15.58 25.93 -2.86
N SER A 186 -14.76 25.62 -1.87
CA SER A 186 -14.52 26.42 -0.66
C SER A 186 -13.95 27.81 -1.00
N GLY A 187 -12.86 27.86 -1.77
CA GLY A 187 -12.11 29.10 -1.98
C GLY A 187 -12.53 29.96 -3.16
N ILE A 188 -13.02 29.37 -4.26
CA ILE A 188 -13.35 30.13 -5.49
C ILE A 188 -14.86 30.35 -5.63
N LEU A 189 -15.70 29.41 -5.17
CA LEU A 189 -17.15 29.45 -5.40
C LEU A 189 -17.97 29.87 -4.17
N TRP A 190 -17.50 29.57 -2.96
CA TRP A 190 -18.16 29.90 -1.70
C TRP A 190 -17.41 30.93 -0.84
N ASP A 191 -16.15 31.23 -1.17
CA ASP A 191 -15.25 32.14 -0.43
C ASP A 191 -15.29 31.94 1.10
N THR A 192 -15.37 30.68 1.53
CA THR A 192 -15.57 30.30 2.94
C THR A 192 -14.87 28.97 3.26
N PRO A 193 -14.23 28.86 4.45
CA PRO A 193 -13.57 27.63 4.89
C PRO A 193 -14.58 26.50 5.14
N ILE A 194 -14.07 25.27 5.16
CA ILE A 194 -14.82 24.08 5.59
C ILE A 194 -14.07 23.46 6.79
N PRO A 195 -14.19 24.03 8.01
CA PRO A 195 -13.32 23.69 9.14
C PRO A 195 -13.40 22.22 9.56
N PHE A 196 -14.57 21.60 9.42
CA PHE A 196 -14.75 20.18 9.75
C PHE A 196 -13.99 19.23 8.81
N LEU A 197 -13.52 19.68 7.63
CA LEU A 197 -12.60 18.91 6.78
C LEU A 197 -11.14 19.36 6.92
N GLY A 198 -10.85 20.39 7.73
CA GLY A 198 -9.54 21.05 7.77
C GLY A 198 -9.19 21.85 6.50
N ILE A 199 -10.19 22.12 5.64
CA ILE A 199 -10.05 22.91 4.42
C ILE A 199 -10.27 24.39 4.75
N ARG A 200 -9.33 25.25 4.36
CA ARG A 200 -9.38 26.69 4.61
C ARG A 200 -9.96 27.51 3.46
N GLY A 201 -9.75 27.08 2.21
CA GLY A 201 -10.20 27.82 1.02
C GLY A 201 -9.17 28.83 0.47
N ASP A 202 -7.98 28.95 1.05
CA ASP A 202 -6.93 29.93 0.70
C ASP A 202 -6.41 29.89 -0.76
N ILE A 203 -6.97 29.06 -1.65
CA ILE A 203 -6.49 28.79 -3.02
C ILE A 203 -6.54 30.03 -3.94
N THR A 204 -7.43 30.98 -3.67
CA THR A 204 -7.54 32.28 -4.37
C THR A 204 -6.36 33.20 -4.05
N GLU A 205 -5.86 33.17 -2.81
CA GLU A 205 -4.68 33.90 -2.34
C GLU A 205 -3.36 33.20 -2.68
N LEU A 206 -3.42 32.08 -3.43
CA LEU A 206 -2.31 31.13 -3.66
C LEU A 206 -1.79 30.48 -2.36
N GLY A 207 -2.63 30.40 -1.33
CA GLY A 207 -2.35 29.73 -0.07
C GLY A 207 -2.25 28.19 -0.18
N PRO A 208 -1.67 27.53 0.84
CA PRO A 208 -1.32 26.11 0.77
C PRO A 208 -2.53 25.19 0.97
N VAL A 209 -2.91 24.46 -0.08
CA VAL A 209 -4.05 23.52 -0.14
C VAL A 209 -3.88 22.35 0.85
N GLN A 210 -4.98 21.89 1.47
CA GLN A 210 -5.01 20.79 2.46
C GLN A 210 -5.86 19.58 2.02
N GLY A 211 -6.95 19.81 1.29
CA GLY A 211 -7.85 18.77 0.77
C GLY A 211 -8.49 17.89 1.86
N LEU A 212 -8.90 16.68 1.47
CA LEU A 212 -9.57 15.70 2.35
C LEU A 212 -8.66 15.08 3.44
N PHE A 213 -7.42 15.56 3.58
CA PHE A 213 -6.42 15.04 4.50
C PHE A 213 -6.30 15.90 5.77
N GLY A 214 -6.84 17.12 5.76
CA GLY A 214 -6.90 18.03 6.92
C GLY A 214 -5.59 18.75 7.25
N SER A 215 -4.47 18.41 6.59
CA SER A 215 -3.22 19.17 6.66
C SER A 215 -2.53 19.24 5.29
N ARG A 216 -1.84 20.36 5.03
CA ARG A 216 -1.03 20.54 3.81
C ARG A 216 0.11 19.52 3.71
N ASN A 217 0.66 19.08 4.85
CA ASN A 217 1.77 18.14 4.90
C ASN A 217 1.29 16.72 4.57
N ASP A 218 0.13 16.29 5.09
CA ASP A 218 -0.45 14.98 4.76
C ASP A 218 -0.92 14.90 3.30
N LEU A 219 -1.51 15.98 2.75
CA LEU A 219 -1.75 16.09 1.31
C LEU A 219 -0.43 15.95 0.52
N GLY A 220 0.63 16.61 0.98
CA GLY A 220 1.96 16.51 0.40
C GLY A 220 2.49 15.07 0.38
N VAL A 221 2.42 14.37 1.51
CA VAL A 221 2.82 12.95 1.64
C VAL A 221 1.99 12.07 0.70
N VAL A 222 0.66 12.24 0.68
CA VAL A 222 -0.25 11.45 -0.16
C VAL A 222 -0.07 11.74 -1.64
N THR A 223 0.21 12.98 -2.06
CA THR A 223 0.47 13.32 -3.47
C THR A 223 1.78 12.74 -4.00
N VAL A 224 2.83 12.59 -3.17
CA VAL A 224 4.03 11.83 -3.59
C VAL A 224 3.73 10.33 -3.73
N ILE A 225 3.01 9.74 -2.77
CA ILE A 225 2.59 8.32 -2.82
C ILE A 225 1.69 8.04 -4.05
N ALA A 226 0.78 8.97 -4.36
CA ALA A 226 -0.09 8.91 -5.53
C ALA A 226 0.72 9.04 -6.83
N LEU A 227 1.64 9.99 -6.92
CA LEU A 227 2.52 10.17 -8.08
C LEU A 227 3.34 8.90 -8.38
N LEU A 228 3.95 8.29 -7.37
CA LEU A 228 4.67 7.00 -7.52
C LEU A 228 3.74 5.89 -8.01
N THR A 229 2.52 5.81 -7.48
CA THR A 229 1.52 4.82 -7.85
C THR A 229 1.07 5.00 -9.31
N PHE A 230 0.73 6.23 -9.71
CA PHE A 230 0.30 6.56 -11.08
C PHE A 230 1.42 6.38 -12.11
N LEU A 231 2.67 6.72 -11.76
CA LEU A 231 3.84 6.46 -12.62
C LEU A 231 4.07 4.96 -12.83
N VAL A 232 3.91 4.14 -11.79
CA VAL A 232 3.98 2.68 -11.93
C VAL A 232 2.85 2.18 -12.83
N GLU A 233 1.61 2.61 -12.61
CA GLU A 233 0.45 2.21 -13.44
C GLU A 233 0.57 2.63 -14.92
N TRP A 234 1.14 3.81 -15.19
CA TRP A 234 1.46 4.24 -16.55
C TRP A 234 2.49 3.30 -17.18
N ARG A 235 3.59 3.02 -16.47
CA ARG A 235 4.66 2.12 -16.93
C ARG A 235 4.21 0.67 -17.08
N THR A 236 3.20 0.21 -16.33
CA THR A 236 2.56 -1.11 -16.52
C THR A 236 1.37 -1.10 -17.47
N ARG A 237 0.99 0.06 -18.03
CA ARG A 237 -0.19 0.25 -18.90
C ARG A 237 -1.51 -0.21 -18.27
N SER A 238 -1.65 -0.06 -16.96
CA SER A 238 -2.85 -0.45 -16.19
C SER A 238 -4.02 0.51 -16.36
N VAL A 239 -3.76 1.74 -16.83
CA VAL A 239 -4.74 2.78 -17.18
C VAL A 239 -4.64 3.11 -18.67
N ARG A 240 -5.72 3.67 -19.23
CA ARG A 240 -5.65 4.43 -20.50
C ARG A 240 -4.64 5.59 -20.34
N PRO A 241 -3.83 5.91 -21.37
CA PRO A 241 -2.74 6.90 -21.24
C PRO A 241 -3.25 8.30 -20.85
N ALA A 242 -4.42 8.72 -21.33
CA ALA A 242 -5.04 9.98 -20.93
C ALA A 242 -5.37 10.01 -19.42
N THR A 243 -5.91 8.92 -18.87
CA THR A 243 -6.16 8.79 -17.43
C THR A 243 -4.86 8.79 -16.63
N ALA A 244 -3.81 8.13 -17.13
CA ALA A 244 -2.49 8.15 -16.50
C ALA A 244 -1.91 9.57 -16.42
N ALA A 245 -1.91 10.29 -17.55
CA ALA A 245 -1.42 11.66 -17.64
C ALA A 245 -2.21 12.62 -16.75
N ALA A 246 -3.55 12.54 -16.77
CA ALA A 246 -4.41 13.34 -15.89
C ALA A 246 -4.18 13.03 -14.40
N SER A 247 -3.96 11.76 -14.03
CA SER A 247 -3.64 11.37 -12.65
C SER A 247 -2.31 11.97 -12.20
N VAL A 248 -1.27 11.88 -13.03
CA VAL A 248 0.05 12.47 -12.75
C VAL A 248 -0.03 13.99 -12.67
N ALA A 249 -0.74 14.66 -13.59
CA ALA A 249 -0.93 16.10 -13.58
C ALA A 249 -1.68 16.59 -12.33
N LEU A 250 -2.75 15.91 -11.92
CA LEU A 250 -3.48 16.17 -10.67
C LEU A 250 -2.57 16.00 -9.44
N SER A 251 -1.78 14.93 -9.41
CA SER A 251 -0.85 14.64 -8.30
C SER A 251 0.26 15.69 -8.19
N VAL A 252 0.83 16.14 -9.32
CA VAL A 252 1.86 17.18 -9.35
C VAL A 252 1.27 18.56 -9.03
N GLY A 253 0.08 18.87 -9.55
CA GLY A 253 -0.62 20.12 -9.24
C GLY A 253 -0.91 20.27 -7.75
N LEU A 254 -1.49 19.25 -7.12
CA LEU A 254 -1.73 19.26 -5.67
C LEU A 254 -0.45 19.19 -4.84
N ALA A 255 0.60 18.52 -5.31
CA ALA A 255 1.90 18.53 -4.65
C ALA A 255 2.49 19.96 -4.59
N LEU A 256 2.41 20.71 -5.71
CA LEU A 256 2.83 22.11 -5.77
C LEU A 256 1.93 23.02 -4.91
N LEU A 257 0.61 22.90 -5.05
CA LEU A 257 -0.38 23.68 -4.30
C LEU A 257 -0.36 23.43 -2.79
N SER A 258 0.18 22.30 -2.31
CA SER A 258 0.35 22.05 -0.87
C SER A 258 1.35 23.00 -0.20
N GLY A 259 2.28 23.59 -0.95
CA GLY A 259 3.35 24.44 -0.42
C GLY A 259 4.29 23.77 0.60
N SER A 260 4.19 22.45 0.80
CA SER A 260 4.90 21.76 1.89
C SER A 260 6.37 21.46 1.52
N PRO A 261 7.37 21.95 2.28
CA PRO A 261 8.79 21.73 1.97
C PRO A 261 9.18 20.25 1.92
N THR A 262 8.54 19.42 2.77
CA THR A 262 8.72 17.97 2.86
C THR A 262 8.50 17.28 1.51
N VAL A 263 7.54 17.76 0.71
CA VAL A 263 7.21 17.20 -0.62
C VAL A 263 8.40 17.25 -1.57
N VAL A 264 9.10 18.38 -1.62
CA VAL A 264 10.24 18.60 -2.53
C VAL A 264 11.38 17.64 -2.17
N LEU A 265 11.72 17.55 -0.88
CA LEU A 265 12.79 16.67 -0.42
C LEU A 265 12.46 15.18 -0.65
N VAL A 266 11.24 14.74 -0.32
CA VAL A 266 10.81 13.34 -0.51
C VAL A 266 10.74 13.00 -2.01
N ALA A 267 10.30 13.92 -2.86
CA ALA A 267 10.32 13.74 -4.31
C ALA A 267 11.75 13.61 -4.86
N VAL A 268 12.69 14.46 -4.42
CA VAL A 268 14.11 14.39 -4.82
C VAL A 268 14.75 13.08 -4.36
N VAL A 269 14.64 12.71 -3.08
CA VAL A 269 15.22 11.48 -2.54
C VAL A 269 14.64 10.24 -3.22
N THR A 270 13.32 10.22 -3.48
CA THR A 270 12.69 9.09 -4.18
C THR A 270 13.04 9.05 -5.67
N ALA A 271 13.26 10.19 -6.33
CA ALA A 271 13.76 10.26 -7.70
C ALA A 271 15.20 9.73 -7.82
N VAL A 272 16.08 10.10 -6.89
CA VAL A 272 17.45 9.56 -6.78
C VAL A 272 17.41 8.04 -6.55
N ALA A 273 16.54 7.57 -5.65
CA ALA A 273 16.33 6.14 -5.43
C ALA A 273 15.78 5.43 -6.68
N ALA A 274 14.85 6.04 -7.43
CA ALA A 274 14.34 5.48 -8.67
C ALA A 274 15.42 5.38 -9.76
N ALA A 275 16.29 6.39 -9.87
CA ALA A 275 17.44 6.39 -10.78
C ALA A 275 18.47 5.31 -10.39
N ALA A 276 18.83 5.20 -9.10
CA ALA A 276 19.72 4.17 -8.59
C ALA A 276 19.16 2.75 -8.81
N LEU A 277 17.86 2.55 -8.56
CA LEU A 277 17.18 1.28 -8.81
C LEU A 277 17.11 0.94 -10.31
N ALA A 278 16.90 1.93 -11.18
CA ALA A 278 16.97 1.75 -12.63
C ALA A 278 18.36 1.32 -13.10
N ALA A 279 19.43 1.97 -12.59
CA ALA A 279 20.81 1.59 -12.88
C ALA A 279 21.15 0.18 -12.36
N VAL A 280 20.72 -0.19 -11.15
CA VAL A 280 20.89 -1.55 -10.62
C VAL A 280 20.17 -2.61 -11.48
N ARG A 281 19.07 -2.26 -12.15
CA ARG A 281 18.27 -3.16 -13.01
C ARG A 281 18.85 -3.38 -14.41
N THR A 282 19.79 -2.55 -14.90
CA THR A 282 20.48 -2.79 -16.18
C THR A 282 21.72 -3.68 -16.05
N LEU A 283 22.24 -3.86 -14.83
CA LEU A 283 23.47 -4.61 -14.57
C LEU A 283 23.30 -6.15 -14.64
N ALA A 284 24.30 -6.81 -15.23
CA ALA A 284 24.41 -8.27 -15.23
C ALA A 284 24.53 -8.85 -13.80
N PRO A 285 24.03 -10.08 -13.52
CA PRO A 285 23.85 -10.57 -12.15
C PRO A 285 25.09 -10.55 -11.24
N ARG A 286 26.30 -10.78 -11.78
CA ARG A 286 27.57 -10.66 -11.04
C ARG A 286 27.83 -9.22 -10.59
N ARG A 287 27.76 -8.25 -11.52
CA ARG A 287 27.93 -6.81 -11.22
C ARG A 287 26.82 -6.26 -10.34
N ARG A 288 25.58 -6.75 -10.49
CA ARG A 288 24.42 -6.28 -9.73
C ARG A 288 24.58 -6.46 -8.22
N ARG A 289 25.13 -7.60 -7.75
CA ARG A 289 25.39 -7.82 -6.31
C ARG A 289 26.40 -6.81 -5.76
N ALA A 290 27.51 -6.59 -6.47
CA ALA A 290 28.51 -5.59 -6.10
C ALA A 290 27.88 -4.19 -6.06
N ALA A 291 27.13 -3.80 -7.09
CA ALA A 291 26.45 -2.50 -7.15
C ALA A 291 25.42 -2.28 -6.03
N GLN A 292 24.71 -3.33 -5.61
CA GLN A 292 23.78 -3.28 -4.47
C GLN A 292 24.53 -3.09 -3.13
N LEU A 293 25.69 -3.72 -2.96
CA LEU A 293 26.54 -3.53 -1.77
C LEU A 293 27.19 -2.14 -1.76
N THR A 294 27.77 -1.68 -2.88
CA THR A 294 28.37 -0.33 -2.97
C THR A 294 27.33 0.77 -2.79
N LEU A 295 26.10 0.58 -3.27
CA LEU A 295 25.01 1.52 -3.02
C LEU A 295 24.62 1.53 -1.53
N GLY A 296 24.56 0.37 -0.87
CA GLY A 296 24.32 0.30 0.58
C GLY A 296 25.40 1.04 1.38
N VAL A 297 26.68 0.81 1.05
CA VAL A 297 27.81 1.53 1.68
C VAL A 297 27.76 3.04 1.39
N ALA A 298 27.44 3.44 0.15
CA ALA A 298 27.31 4.86 -0.21
C ALA A 298 26.15 5.55 0.53
N VAL A 299 25.01 4.89 0.73
CA VAL A 299 23.90 5.41 1.54
C VAL A 299 24.30 5.53 3.01
N LEU A 300 24.98 4.53 3.58
CA LEU A 300 25.48 4.61 4.97
C LEU A 300 26.51 5.73 5.14
N ALA A 301 27.42 5.92 4.18
CA ALA A 301 28.39 7.01 4.18
C ALA A 301 27.71 8.39 4.04
N ALA A 302 26.69 8.51 3.20
CA ALA A 302 25.91 9.75 3.05
C ALA A 302 25.13 10.10 4.32
N LEU A 303 24.54 9.10 5.00
CA LEU A 303 23.87 9.29 6.29
C LEU A 303 24.85 9.68 7.40
N ALA A 304 26.03 9.05 7.46
CA ALA A 304 27.08 9.41 8.41
C ALA A 304 27.62 10.83 8.16
N LEU A 305 27.79 11.24 6.89
CA LEU A 305 28.18 12.60 6.53
C LEU A 305 27.09 13.62 6.89
N ALA A 306 25.81 13.32 6.63
CA ALA A 306 24.70 14.18 7.03
C ALA A 306 24.63 14.35 8.57
N TRP A 307 24.87 13.27 9.33
CA TRP A 307 24.93 13.32 10.79
C TRP A 307 26.13 14.14 11.32
N ALA A 308 27.30 14.00 10.69
CA ALA A 308 28.46 14.83 11.01
C ALA A 308 28.18 16.32 10.74
N GLN A 309 27.60 16.62 9.58
CA GLN A 309 27.26 17.98 9.16
C GLN A 309 25.97 18.53 9.76
N ARG A 310 25.29 17.82 10.67
CA ARG A 310 23.93 18.18 11.18
C ARG A 310 23.84 19.62 11.72
N ALA A 311 24.88 20.11 12.39
CA ALA A 311 24.94 21.48 12.91
C ALA A 311 25.07 22.53 11.80
N ALA A 312 25.85 22.23 10.75
CA ALA A 312 25.97 23.10 9.57
C ALA A 312 24.70 23.05 8.69
N ILE A 313 24.02 21.91 8.63
CA ILE A 313 22.72 21.76 7.97
C ILE A 313 21.65 22.56 8.72
N ALA A 314 21.60 22.47 10.05
CA ALA A 314 20.72 23.29 10.87
C ALA A 314 20.99 24.79 10.66
N ALA A 315 22.24 25.24 10.84
CA ALA A 315 22.61 26.66 10.67
C ALA A 315 22.41 27.20 9.24
N ALA A 316 22.45 26.35 8.20
CA ALA A 316 22.15 26.74 6.82
C ALA A 316 20.64 26.73 6.48
N LEU A 317 19.79 26.31 7.43
CA LEU A 317 18.33 26.31 7.32
C LEU A 317 17.65 27.19 8.38
N ASP A 318 18.40 27.61 9.40
CA ASP A 318 18.05 28.53 10.47
C ASP A 318 17.61 29.91 9.93
N GLY A 319 16.77 30.61 10.68
CA GLY A 319 15.98 31.73 10.15
C GLY A 319 14.74 31.29 9.36
N ARG A 320 14.22 30.09 9.62
CA ARG A 320 12.84 29.68 9.26
C ARG A 320 12.12 29.12 10.48
N ASP A 321 11.05 29.80 10.87
CA ASP A 321 10.30 29.55 12.11
C ASP A 321 9.81 28.10 12.26
N ASP A 322 9.43 27.42 11.17
CA ASP A 322 9.01 26.00 11.19
C ASP A 322 10.14 25.06 11.69
N LEU A 323 11.42 25.40 11.45
CA LEU A 323 12.55 24.53 11.78
C LEU A 323 13.12 24.76 13.19
N SER A 324 13.10 26.00 13.71
CA SER A 324 13.49 26.27 15.09
C SER A 324 12.54 25.56 16.06
N LEU A 325 11.23 25.76 15.89
CA LEU A 325 10.17 25.09 16.68
C LEU A 325 10.33 23.56 16.68
N ARG A 326 10.63 22.96 15.52
CA ARG A 326 10.92 21.52 15.41
C ARG A 326 12.21 21.12 16.13
N THR A 327 13.25 21.94 16.08
CA THR A 327 14.54 21.64 16.71
C THR A 327 14.45 21.71 18.23
N ASP A 328 13.72 22.69 18.77
CA ASP A 328 13.44 22.84 20.19
C ASP A 328 12.59 21.67 20.70
N LEU A 329 11.51 21.32 19.98
CA LEU A 329 10.70 20.13 20.22
C LEU A 329 11.55 18.85 20.26
N TRP A 330 12.46 18.66 19.30
CA TRP A 330 13.32 17.48 19.24
C TRP A 330 14.38 17.43 20.35
N GLY A 331 14.90 18.58 20.77
CA GLY A 331 15.77 18.68 21.94
C GLY A 331 15.06 18.25 23.22
N GLU A 332 13.83 18.72 23.43
CA GLU A 332 13.04 18.38 24.61
C GLU A 332 12.56 16.92 24.61
N ILE A 333 12.21 16.36 23.44
CA ILE A 333 11.93 14.92 23.31
C ILE A 333 13.14 14.08 23.72
N LEU A 334 14.35 14.45 23.29
CA LEU A 334 15.57 13.74 23.69
C LEU A 334 15.81 13.83 25.20
N ARG A 335 15.57 15.01 25.80
CA ARG A 335 15.66 15.21 27.26
C ARG A 335 14.68 14.33 28.05
N PHE A 336 13.42 14.26 27.63
CA PHE A 336 12.44 13.34 28.23
C PHE A 336 12.75 11.86 27.97
N SER A 337 13.45 11.54 26.87
CA SER A 337 13.82 10.15 26.56
C SER A 337 14.86 9.59 27.52
N ASP A 338 15.65 10.43 28.19
CA ASP A 338 16.63 10.01 29.20
C ASP A 338 15.99 9.57 30.53
N ASP A 339 14.73 9.94 30.81
CA ASP A 339 13.96 9.49 31.98
C ASP A 339 13.45 8.05 31.84
N SER A 340 13.16 7.58 30.62
CA SER A 340 12.61 6.24 30.32
C SER A 340 13.31 5.56 29.12
N PRO A 341 14.66 5.50 29.07
CA PRO A 341 15.41 5.30 27.84
C PRO A 341 15.24 3.92 27.21
N VAL A 342 14.97 2.88 28.00
CA VAL A 342 14.81 1.51 27.47
C VAL A 342 13.43 1.30 26.85
N HIS A 343 12.38 1.83 27.49
CA HIS A 343 11.00 1.39 27.28
C HIS A 343 9.99 2.49 26.92
N GLY A 344 10.33 3.77 27.07
CA GLY A 344 9.46 4.90 26.73
C GLY A 344 8.17 4.97 27.58
N PHE A 345 7.34 5.97 27.30
CA PHE A 345 6.19 6.30 28.16
C PHE A 345 4.88 5.56 27.82
N GLY A 346 4.84 4.75 26.76
CA GLY A 346 3.64 4.06 26.27
C GLY A 346 3.32 4.38 24.82
N TRP A 347 2.73 3.41 24.09
CA TRP A 347 2.24 3.61 22.73
C TRP A 347 0.79 4.16 22.70
N PHE A 348 0.68 5.48 22.67
CA PHE A 348 -0.57 6.22 22.48
C PHE A 348 -0.93 6.40 20.99
N GLY A 349 0.07 6.42 20.11
CA GLY A 349 -0.10 6.89 18.74
C GLY A 349 -0.13 8.43 18.73
N PRO A 350 -1.21 9.10 18.30
CA PRO A 350 -1.38 10.54 18.50
C PRO A 350 -1.35 10.91 19.98
N TRP A 351 -0.66 11.99 20.31
CA TRP A 351 -0.44 12.40 21.71
C TRP A 351 -1.71 13.00 22.33
N PRO A 352 -2.22 12.46 23.46
CA PRO A 352 -3.28 13.10 24.23
C PRO A 352 -2.76 14.36 24.96
N PRO A 353 -3.46 15.51 24.87
CA PRO A 353 -2.95 16.81 25.37
C PRO A 353 -2.92 16.93 26.90
N ASP A 354 -3.60 16.02 27.60
CA ASP A 354 -3.82 15.99 29.05
C ASP A 354 -2.96 14.94 29.78
N THR A 355 -2.16 14.14 29.07
CA THR A 355 -1.38 13.02 29.65
C THR A 355 0.13 13.30 29.60
N ALA A 356 0.84 13.05 30.70
CA ALA A 356 2.31 13.12 30.75
C ALA A 356 2.94 11.94 29.97
N PRO A 357 4.08 12.15 29.27
CA PRO A 357 4.90 13.37 29.24
C PRO A 357 4.38 14.46 28.29
N PHE A 358 3.50 14.12 27.34
CA PHE A 358 3.14 15.00 26.22
C PHE A 358 2.54 16.34 26.67
N SER A 359 1.71 16.34 27.72
CA SER A 359 1.14 17.55 28.31
C SER A 359 2.21 18.48 28.91
N VAL A 360 3.23 17.91 29.58
CA VAL A 360 4.33 18.66 30.21
C VAL A 360 5.28 19.23 29.16
N LEU A 361 5.60 18.44 28.13
CA LEU A 361 6.42 18.83 26.99
C LEU A 361 5.76 19.95 26.17
N ASN A 362 4.46 19.84 25.89
CA ASN A 362 3.70 20.88 25.20
C ASN A 362 3.63 22.17 26.02
N PHE A 363 3.38 22.06 27.34
CA PHE A 363 3.38 23.20 28.26
C PHE A 363 4.74 23.90 28.35
N GLY A 364 5.85 23.15 28.39
CA GLY A 364 7.21 23.69 28.44
C GLY A 364 7.64 24.44 27.17
N LEU A 365 6.96 24.20 26.05
CA LEU A 365 7.23 24.81 24.74
C LEU A 365 6.18 25.86 24.33
N ASP A 366 5.17 26.13 25.17
CA ASP A 366 3.97 26.94 24.89
C ASP A 366 3.29 26.58 23.55
N GLN A 367 3.22 25.29 23.24
CA GLN A 367 2.78 24.74 21.95
C GLN A 367 1.84 23.54 22.12
N GLN A 368 1.13 23.16 21.06
CA GLN A 368 0.19 22.03 21.08
C GLN A 368 0.49 21.03 19.95
N HIS A 369 1.37 20.08 20.23
CA HIS A 369 1.71 18.99 19.34
C HIS A 369 0.93 17.72 19.66
N ALA A 370 0.37 17.09 18.62
CA ALA A 370 -0.21 15.74 18.68
C ALA A 370 0.78 14.63 18.28
N SER A 371 2.06 14.97 18.04
CA SER A 371 3.13 14.05 17.65
C SER A 371 4.51 14.73 17.70
N ALA A 372 5.59 13.95 17.62
CA ALA A 372 6.97 14.43 17.57
C ALA A 372 7.35 15.21 16.29
N LEU A 373 6.47 15.28 15.29
CA LEU A 373 6.77 15.75 13.92
C LEU A 373 8.00 15.04 13.32
N ASN A 374 8.25 13.80 13.74
CA ASN A 374 9.38 12.95 13.36
C ASN A 374 9.11 11.54 13.90
N ALA A 375 8.78 10.59 13.03
CA ALA A 375 8.39 9.24 13.43
C ALA A 375 9.46 8.49 14.22
N TYR A 376 10.76 8.79 14.03
CA TYR A 376 11.82 8.11 14.77
C TYR A 376 11.93 8.61 16.21
N LEU A 377 11.77 9.91 16.43
CA LEU A 377 11.73 10.51 17.77
C LEU A 377 10.42 10.21 18.50
N ASP A 378 9.32 10.05 17.78
CA ASP A 378 8.04 9.60 18.35
C ASP A 378 8.13 8.16 18.90
N VAL A 379 8.71 7.23 18.12
CA VAL A 379 8.96 5.86 18.60
C VAL A 379 9.96 5.84 19.76
N LEU A 380 10.95 6.75 19.78
CA LEU A 380 11.89 6.88 20.90
C LEU A 380 11.17 7.31 22.19
N LEU A 381 10.34 8.34 22.13
CA LEU A 381 9.58 8.82 23.30
C LEU A 381 8.56 7.78 23.78
N GLN A 382 7.78 7.19 22.86
CA GLN A 382 6.70 6.28 23.21
C GLN A 382 7.19 4.88 23.63
N LEU A 383 8.31 4.38 23.05
CA LEU A 383 8.74 2.98 23.21
C LEU A 383 10.24 2.79 23.51
N GLY A 384 10.98 3.86 23.75
CA GLY A 384 12.40 3.85 24.11
C GLY A 384 13.32 3.39 22.98
N TRP A 385 14.62 3.31 23.30
CA TRP A 385 15.65 2.80 22.40
C TRP A 385 15.39 1.35 21.94
N ALA A 386 14.71 0.53 22.75
CA ALA A 386 14.30 -0.81 22.35
C ALA A 386 13.23 -0.78 21.23
N GLY A 387 12.19 0.05 21.39
CA GLY A 387 11.16 0.25 20.37
C GLY A 387 11.73 0.83 19.08
N LEU A 388 12.59 1.85 19.20
CA LEU A 388 13.25 2.48 18.06
C LEU A 388 14.15 1.47 17.31
N LEU A 389 14.95 0.67 18.02
CA LEU A 389 15.78 -0.36 17.38
C LEU A 389 14.93 -1.40 16.61
N VAL A 390 13.83 -1.87 17.21
CA VAL A 390 12.91 -2.81 16.53
C VAL A 390 12.26 -2.17 15.31
N PHE A 391 11.84 -0.91 15.39
CA PHE A 391 11.27 -0.15 14.26
C PHE A 391 12.29 0.06 13.14
N LEU A 392 13.52 0.47 13.46
CA LEU A 392 14.61 0.62 12.49
C LEU A 392 14.94 -0.71 11.79
N VAL A 393 14.97 -1.83 12.53
CA VAL A 393 15.21 -3.16 11.95
C VAL A 393 14.02 -3.62 11.08
N LEU A 394 12.77 -3.33 11.46
CA LEU A 394 11.59 -3.55 10.62
C LEU A 394 11.72 -2.80 9.28
N CYS A 395 11.98 -1.50 9.35
CA CYS A 395 12.10 -0.61 8.21
C CYS A 395 13.28 -0.99 7.29
N ALA A 396 14.46 -1.25 7.87
CA ALA A 396 15.65 -1.66 7.14
C ALA A 396 15.48 -3.03 6.45
N LEU A 397 14.89 -4.02 7.13
CA LEU A 397 14.63 -5.33 6.51
C LEU A 397 13.53 -5.26 5.45
N ALA A 398 12.49 -4.45 5.64
CA ALA A 398 11.45 -4.23 4.64
C ALA A 398 12.05 -3.59 3.36
N LEU A 399 12.80 -2.49 3.52
CA LEU A 399 13.45 -1.79 2.41
C LEU A 399 14.48 -2.67 1.71
N ALA A 400 15.40 -3.30 2.45
CA ALA A 400 16.45 -4.15 1.85
C ALA A 400 15.86 -5.34 1.09
N ARG A 401 14.83 -6.01 1.62
CA ARG A 401 14.17 -7.12 0.92
C ARG A 401 13.42 -6.63 -0.32
N ALA A 402 12.63 -5.56 -0.21
CA ALA A 402 11.90 -4.98 -1.34
C ALA A 402 12.85 -4.49 -2.45
N TRP A 403 13.94 -3.81 -2.08
CA TRP A 403 14.95 -3.27 -2.99
C TRP A 403 15.66 -4.37 -3.77
N LEU A 404 16.11 -5.43 -3.09
CA LEU A 404 16.81 -6.53 -3.74
C LEU A 404 15.88 -7.29 -4.70
N VAL A 405 14.61 -7.51 -4.32
CA VAL A 405 13.58 -8.11 -5.19
C VAL A 405 13.29 -7.22 -6.41
N ALA A 406 13.25 -5.90 -6.24
CA ALA A 406 13.06 -4.96 -7.34
C ALA A 406 14.30 -4.83 -8.24
N GLY A 407 15.52 -5.01 -7.71
CA GLY A 407 16.73 -5.14 -8.52
C GLY A 407 16.78 -6.46 -9.30
N GLU A 408 16.12 -7.49 -8.78
CA GLU A 408 16.10 -8.85 -9.37
C GLU A 408 15.01 -9.03 -10.45
N ARG A 409 13.76 -8.61 -10.19
CA ARG A 409 12.60 -8.89 -11.06
C ARG A 409 12.31 -7.76 -12.06
N ARG A 410 12.30 -8.08 -13.36
CA ARG A 410 12.14 -7.09 -14.47
C ARG A 410 10.77 -6.40 -14.57
N ALA A 411 9.70 -6.92 -13.97
CA ALA A 411 8.41 -6.22 -13.97
C ALA A 411 8.51 -4.88 -13.21
N VAL A 412 7.84 -3.83 -13.70
CA VAL A 412 7.91 -2.49 -13.07
C VAL A 412 7.13 -2.43 -11.76
N VAL A 413 6.06 -3.22 -11.60
CA VAL A 413 5.27 -3.29 -10.36
C VAL A 413 6.10 -3.56 -9.10
N HIS A 414 7.24 -4.25 -9.21
CA HIS A 414 8.13 -4.50 -8.07
C HIS A 414 8.93 -3.27 -7.61
N THR A 415 9.05 -2.21 -8.42
CA THR A 415 9.70 -0.96 -7.98
C THR A 415 8.80 -0.11 -7.10
N TRP A 416 7.48 -0.37 -7.07
CA TRP A 416 6.54 0.37 -6.22
C TRP A 416 6.92 0.26 -4.74
N ALA A 417 6.93 -0.95 -4.18
CA ALA A 417 7.16 -1.17 -2.75
C ALA A 417 8.46 -0.54 -2.18
N PRO A 418 9.65 -0.70 -2.78
CA PRO A 418 10.85 -0.04 -2.25
C PRO A 418 10.85 1.49 -2.44
N LEU A 419 10.22 2.04 -3.48
CA LEU A 419 10.13 3.49 -3.66
C LEU A 419 9.10 4.12 -2.72
N THR A 420 7.98 3.44 -2.46
CA THR A 420 7.04 3.81 -1.39
C THR A 420 7.71 3.75 -0.02
N LEU A 421 8.53 2.72 0.26
CA LEU A 421 9.31 2.66 1.51
C LEU A 421 10.35 3.79 1.61
N VAL A 422 11.08 4.12 0.53
CA VAL A 422 11.99 5.28 0.54
C VAL A 422 11.22 6.58 0.81
N ALA A 423 10.07 6.77 0.16
CA ALA A 423 9.24 7.96 0.38
C ALA A 423 8.78 8.05 1.85
N LEU A 424 8.18 6.99 2.39
CA LEU A 424 7.73 6.93 3.78
C LEU A 424 8.89 7.16 4.77
N LEU A 425 10.05 6.52 4.58
CA LEU A 425 11.18 6.67 5.49
C LEU A 425 11.86 8.05 5.41
N THR A 426 11.69 8.76 4.29
CA THR A 426 12.11 10.17 4.15
C THR A 426 11.10 11.10 4.83
N VAL A 427 9.80 10.86 4.65
CA VAL A 427 8.72 11.56 5.36
C VAL A 427 8.86 11.39 6.87
N SER A 428 9.23 10.20 7.35
CA SER A 428 9.44 9.89 8.77
C SER A 428 10.46 10.80 9.49
N LEU A 429 11.32 11.53 8.77
CA LEU A 429 12.25 12.51 9.34
C LEU A 429 11.58 13.86 9.69
N PHE A 430 10.39 14.13 9.14
CA PHE A 430 9.68 15.41 9.22
C PHE A 430 8.21 15.28 9.63
N GLU A 431 7.63 14.08 9.61
CA GLU A 431 6.25 13.83 10.00
C GLU A 431 6.11 12.49 10.72
N SER A 432 5.31 12.46 11.79
CA SER A 432 4.96 11.23 12.50
C SER A 432 3.78 10.48 11.87
N SER A 433 3.10 11.02 10.85
CA SER A 433 1.92 10.40 10.22
C SER A 433 2.22 9.06 9.51
N VAL A 434 3.50 8.68 9.39
CA VAL A 434 3.94 7.34 8.96
C VAL A 434 3.66 6.24 10.01
N LEU A 435 3.52 6.61 11.29
CA LEU A 435 3.24 5.69 12.40
C LEU A 435 1.76 5.31 12.55
N SER A 436 0.87 5.98 11.82
CA SER A 436 -0.58 5.73 11.87
C SER A 436 -1.19 5.72 10.46
N GLY A 437 -2.50 5.50 10.38
CA GLY A 437 -3.31 5.69 9.17
C GLY A 437 -2.68 5.14 7.88
N ALA A 438 -2.66 5.98 6.84
CA ALA A 438 -2.20 5.63 5.50
C ALA A 438 -0.71 5.22 5.44
N GLY A 439 0.15 5.88 6.20
CA GLY A 439 1.59 5.60 6.21
C GLY A 439 1.90 4.24 6.82
N LEU A 440 1.29 3.92 7.98
CA LEU A 440 1.42 2.63 8.64
C LEU A 440 0.89 1.48 7.78
N LEU A 441 -0.29 1.66 7.16
CA LEU A 441 -0.89 0.70 6.25
C LEU A 441 0.06 0.34 5.10
N LEU A 442 0.69 1.34 4.48
CA LEU A 442 1.63 1.14 3.38
C LEU A 442 2.98 0.56 3.83
N LEU A 443 3.51 1.00 4.97
CA LEU A 443 4.73 0.42 5.58
C LEU A 443 4.55 -1.08 5.80
N VAL A 444 3.44 -1.48 6.42
CA VAL A 444 3.11 -2.88 6.68
C VAL A 444 2.86 -3.67 5.40
N LEU A 445 2.05 -3.13 4.46
CA LEU A 445 1.78 -3.78 3.18
C LEU A 445 3.06 -4.03 2.36
N CYS A 446 4.00 -3.08 2.39
CA CYS A 446 5.30 -3.22 1.73
C CYS A 446 6.18 -4.25 2.46
N ALA A 447 6.24 -4.21 3.80
CA ALA A 447 7.01 -5.15 4.61
C ALA A 447 6.54 -6.62 4.45
N VAL A 448 5.21 -6.85 4.40
CA VAL A 448 4.60 -8.17 4.17
C VAL A 448 5.03 -8.73 2.81
N ARG A 449 4.91 -7.94 1.74
CA ARG A 449 5.33 -8.37 0.39
C ARG A 449 6.83 -8.57 0.25
N ALA A 450 7.62 -7.77 0.96
CA ALA A 450 9.07 -7.93 1.06
C ALA A 450 9.46 -9.23 1.82
N GLY A 451 8.60 -9.71 2.73
CA GLY A 451 8.71 -11.03 3.36
C GLY A 451 8.37 -12.18 2.41
N GLN A 452 7.15 -12.16 1.84
CA GLN A 452 6.63 -13.22 0.94
C GLN A 452 7.60 -13.54 -0.22
N SER A 453 8.09 -12.50 -0.89
CA SER A 453 8.87 -12.59 -2.14
C SER A 453 10.30 -13.15 -1.99
N ARG A 454 10.69 -13.61 -0.79
CA ARG A 454 11.95 -14.32 -0.53
C ARG A 454 11.79 -15.58 0.32
N SER A 455 10.59 -16.17 0.33
CA SER A 455 10.34 -17.48 0.96
C SER A 455 11.36 -18.53 0.52
N TRP A 456 11.86 -19.30 1.49
CA TRP A 456 12.89 -20.34 1.31
C TRP A 456 12.54 -21.37 0.22
N ARG A 457 11.24 -21.57 -0.05
CA ARG A 457 10.73 -22.44 -1.12
C ARG A 457 11.14 -22.03 -2.54
N GLU A 458 11.28 -20.74 -2.87
CA GLU A 458 11.83 -20.34 -4.20
C GLU A 458 13.29 -20.80 -4.38
N ARG A 459 14.04 -20.98 -3.27
CA ARG A 459 15.42 -21.47 -3.29
C ARG A 459 15.52 -23.00 -3.27
N LEU A 460 14.48 -23.70 -2.79
CA LEU A 460 14.39 -25.16 -2.90
C LEU A 460 13.86 -25.60 -4.27
N GLY A 461 12.81 -24.98 -4.81
CA GLY A 461 12.31 -25.31 -6.15
C GLY A 461 13.39 -25.19 -7.23
N ASN A 462 14.15 -24.10 -7.21
CA ASN A 462 15.30 -23.87 -8.10
C ASN A 462 16.54 -24.74 -7.78
N ARG A 463 16.50 -25.60 -6.75
CA ARG A 463 17.54 -26.62 -6.45
C ARG A 463 17.04 -28.04 -6.70
N ALA A 464 15.74 -28.28 -6.63
CA ALA A 464 15.09 -29.56 -6.87
C ALA A 464 14.77 -29.81 -8.36
N ALA A 465 14.75 -28.75 -9.18
CA ALA A 465 14.75 -28.89 -10.64
C ALA A 465 16.05 -29.58 -11.10
N PRO A 466 15.98 -30.77 -11.73
CA PRO A 466 17.17 -31.38 -12.33
C PRO A 466 17.71 -30.45 -13.42
N ALA A 467 19.04 -30.36 -13.54
CA ALA A 467 19.63 -29.74 -14.72
C ALA A 467 19.16 -30.51 -15.97
N PRO A 468 18.69 -29.82 -17.04
CA PRO A 468 18.39 -30.51 -18.29
C PRO A 468 19.66 -31.22 -18.75
N GLY A 469 19.56 -32.53 -18.97
CA GLY A 469 20.72 -33.40 -19.14
C GLY A 469 21.65 -32.90 -20.26
N VAL A 470 22.95 -32.92 -19.99
CA VAL A 470 23.96 -32.66 -21.02
C VAL A 470 23.80 -33.74 -22.09
N ALA A 471 23.27 -33.35 -23.26
CA ALA A 471 23.18 -34.24 -24.40
C ALA A 471 24.60 -34.52 -24.91
N THR A 472 25.17 -35.65 -24.50
CA THR A 472 26.48 -36.13 -24.93
C THR A 472 26.42 -36.62 -26.38
N GLY A 473 26.34 -35.67 -27.31
CA GLY A 473 26.59 -35.91 -28.72
C GLY A 473 28.10 -35.96 -28.99
N GLY A 474 28.61 -37.15 -29.25
CA GLY A 474 30.02 -37.40 -29.56
C GLY A 474 30.20 -38.90 -29.78
N ALA A 475 30.56 -39.28 -31.01
CA ALA A 475 30.75 -40.68 -31.37
C ALA A 475 32.19 -41.13 -31.16
N ASP A 476 32.42 -42.44 -31.04
CA ASP A 476 33.50 -43.06 -31.80
C ASP A 476 33.23 -44.53 -32.12
N ALA A 477 33.99 -45.08 -33.07
CA ALA A 477 33.65 -46.26 -33.84
C ALA A 477 33.79 -47.63 -33.14
N GLN A 478 32.97 -48.62 -33.56
CA GLN A 478 33.41 -49.88 -34.19
C GLN A 478 32.25 -50.82 -34.54
N GLY A 479 32.32 -51.52 -35.69
CA GLY A 479 31.55 -52.77 -35.91
C GLY A 479 30.94 -53.05 -37.29
N ARG A 480 31.75 -53.52 -38.26
CA ARG A 480 31.32 -54.22 -39.51
C ARG A 480 30.53 -53.32 -40.53
N PRO A 481 30.36 -53.71 -41.81
CA PRO A 481 30.31 -55.06 -42.39
C PRO A 481 31.55 -55.53 -43.16
N ASP A 482 31.69 -56.85 -43.24
CA ASP A 482 32.22 -57.62 -44.37
C ASP A 482 31.70 -59.06 -44.22
N GLY A 483 31.48 -59.78 -45.33
CA GLY A 483 30.78 -61.07 -45.32
C GLY A 483 31.38 -62.12 -46.24
N ALA A 484 31.55 -63.33 -45.71
CA ALA A 484 31.80 -64.60 -46.41
C ALA A 484 31.58 -65.75 -45.41
N GLY A 485 30.99 -66.87 -45.85
CA GLY A 485 30.62 -68.03 -45.01
C GLY A 485 29.14 -68.36 -45.12
#